data_AF-A0A1I6NX87-F1
#
_entry.id   AF-A0A1I6NX87-F1
#
_cell.length_a   1.000
_cell.length_b   1.000
_cell.length_c   1.000
_cell.angle_alpha   90.00
_cell.angle_beta   90.00
_cell.angle_gamma   90.00
#
_symmetry.space_group_name_H-M   'P 1'
#
loop_
_entity.id
_entity.type
_entity.pdbx_description
1 polymer ?
#
loop_
_entity_poly.entity_id
_entity_poly.type
_entity_poly.pdbx_seq_one_letter_code
_entity_poly.pdbx_strand_id
1 'polypeptide(L)'
;MKQFKICIALFSFTTFFVSCDKEITMLPENANLNSKTSEIVKVSARPDIDISEGSLFALAPWESSDNISKYIYNPMTNDIYLNEYCTKSTQTSNNYGIDFNKEDGLVYLLADGNNGRSLYTLNMQTGIVTFVDEIVSANGNTRPQDLTFGNDGTLYFVFQSGEVNTYDFSTNTMNAFTTVSQSGGVGLTFDEDDNRLIYATSDEPVELYEIDAEDGDVNYLFSFYTPGCGTAQGIEYLGYNKFISSSTFGCDIIYSIDLDSEEVNTVLSPTGSYSSIKDLMFLNAENFGNIDNDCDGVEDANDPYPYSNLNPTIYIDNTDFDIDNEFVKPGTTMMDQIDDLIELMNEQYNGDNYNYLHKKFVSELSKITYYWYKARVITSKERTAISRVAWSANVPSQEF
;
A
#
# COMPACT_ATOMS: atom_id res chain seq x y z
N MET A 1 -38.93 -1.15 63.34
CA MET A 1 -39.89 -2.21 62.93
C MET A 1 -41.18 -1.57 62.42
N LYS A 2 -41.28 -1.34 61.11
CA LYS A 2 -42.53 -1.12 60.39
C LYS A 2 -42.40 -1.95 59.11
N GLN A 3 -43.26 -2.97 58.98
CA GLN A 3 -43.24 -3.91 57.86
C GLN A 3 -44.20 -3.45 56.75
N PHE A 4 -43.71 -3.69 55.54
CA PHE A 4 -44.35 -3.76 54.24
C PHE A 4 -45.73 -4.45 54.22
N LYS A 5 -46.58 -4.03 53.27
CA LYS A 5 -47.21 -4.95 52.28
C LYS A 5 -47.80 -4.20 51.08
N ILE A 6 -47.35 -4.64 49.92
CA ILE A 6 -47.86 -4.40 48.56
C ILE A 6 -49.14 -5.24 48.36
N CYS A 7 -50.11 -4.74 47.59
CA CYS A 7 -50.97 -5.57 46.72
C CYS A 7 -51.67 -4.73 45.62
N ILE A 8 -51.96 -5.42 44.54
CA ILE A 8 -52.14 -5.00 43.14
C ILE A 8 -53.63 -4.97 42.71
N ALA A 9 -53.94 -4.06 41.77
CA ALA A 9 -54.97 -4.00 40.71
C ALA A 9 -56.48 -4.20 41.01
N LEU A 10 -57.32 -3.36 40.35
CA LEU A 10 -58.22 -3.84 39.29
C LEU A 10 -58.81 -2.70 38.42
N PHE A 11 -58.99 -3.03 37.15
CA PHE A 11 -59.53 -2.26 36.02
C PHE A 11 -60.98 -1.79 36.18
N SER A 12 -61.34 -0.68 35.52
CA SER A 12 -62.71 -0.44 35.01
C SER A 12 -62.68 0.44 33.76
N PHE A 13 -63.10 -0.18 32.65
CA PHE A 13 -63.38 0.38 31.33
C PHE A 13 -64.44 1.49 31.38
N THR A 14 -64.26 2.57 30.61
CA THR A 14 -65.38 3.30 29.98
C THR A 14 -64.97 3.80 28.60
N THR A 15 -65.66 3.28 27.60
CA THR A 15 -65.64 3.65 26.19
C THR A 15 -66.48 4.91 25.96
N PHE A 16 -65.97 5.86 25.19
CA PHE A 16 -66.78 6.88 24.51
C PHE A 16 -66.44 6.88 23.03
N PHE A 17 -67.41 6.45 22.22
CA PHE A 17 -67.46 6.71 20.79
C PHE A 17 -68.07 8.11 20.57
N VAL A 18 -67.37 8.99 19.87
CA VAL A 18 -68.00 10.11 19.16
C VAL A 18 -67.45 10.11 17.73
N SER A 19 -68.37 9.83 16.82
CA SER A 19 -68.29 9.93 15.37
C SER A 19 -68.12 11.39 14.95
N CYS A 20 -67.22 11.67 14.01
CA CYS A 20 -67.31 12.86 13.18
C CYS A 20 -67.04 12.49 11.73
N ASP A 21 -68.00 12.88 10.91
CA ASP A 21 -68.16 12.54 9.52
C ASP A 21 -67.04 13.07 8.63
N LYS A 22 -66.82 12.28 7.59
CA LYS A 22 -65.84 12.44 6.54
C LYS A 22 -66.39 13.44 5.50
N GLU A 23 -65.89 14.67 5.50
CA GLU A 23 -66.14 15.61 4.42
C GLU A 23 -65.03 15.48 3.36
N ILE A 24 -65.34 14.75 2.28
CA ILE A 24 -64.48 14.62 1.11
C ILE A 24 -64.73 15.84 0.23
N THR A 25 -63.82 16.81 0.28
CA THR A 25 -63.74 17.86 -0.74
C THR A 25 -62.88 17.37 -1.89
N MET A 26 -63.52 17.11 -3.04
CA MET A 26 -62.83 16.85 -4.30
C MET A 26 -62.21 18.15 -4.81
N LEU A 27 -60.88 18.20 -4.89
CA LEU A 27 -60.16 19.27 -5.58
C LEU A 27 -60.08 18.96 -7.09
N PRO A 28 -60.25 19.95 -7.96
CA PRO A 28 -60.21 19.76 -9.40
C PRO A 28 -58.79 19.44 -9.89
N GLU A 29 -58.72 18.33 -10.62
CA GLU A 29 -57.59 17.86 -11.40
C GLU A 29 -57.34 18.84 -12.56
N ASN A 30 -56.35 19.73 -12.42
CA ASN A 30 -55.75 20.50 -13.50
C ASN A 30 -54.41 21.08 -13.04
N ALA A 31 -53.39 20.24 -12.99
CA ALA A 31 -52.02 20.67 -13.10
C ALA A 31 -51.34 19.78 -14.13
N ASN A 32 -50.92 20.39 -15.23
CA ASN A 32 -50.08 19.80 -16.25
C ASN A 32 -49.02 18.89 -15.61
N LEU A 33 -49.08 17.61 -15.92
CA LEU A 33 -47.93 16.71 -15.83
C LEU A 33 -46.87 17.26 -16.80
N ASN A 34 -46.09 18.23 -16.35
CA ASN A 34 -44.74 18.38 -16.83
C ASN A 34 -43.98 17.20 -16.20
N SER A 35 -43.90 16.10 -16.94
CA SER A 35 -42.93 15.06 -16.70
C SER A 35 -41.54 15.69 -16.84
N LYS A 36 -41.07 16.37 -15.80
CA LYS A 36 -39.65 16.43 -15.52
C LYS A 36 -39.30 15.03 -15.08
N THR A 37 -39.00 14.21 -16.10
CA THR A 37 -38.07 13.09 -16.03
C THR A 37 -37.05 13.45 -14.96
N SER A 38 -36.91 12.59 -13.95
CA SER A 38 -35.77 12.69 -13.05
C SER A 38 -34.54 12.79 -13.96
N GLU A 39 -33.88 13.93 -13.93
CA GLU A 39 -32.47 13.96 -14.27
C GLU A 39 -31.88 13.01 -13.25
N ILE A 40 -31.67 11.77 -13.70
CA ILE A 40 -30.55 10.95 -13.25
C ILE A 40 -29.41 11.94 -13.25
N VAL A 41 -29.03 12.40 -12.06
CA VAL A 41 -27.74 13.05 -11.88
C VAL A 41 -26.80 12.02 -12.46
N LYS A 42 -26.27 12.34 -13.64
CA LYS A 42 -25.19 11.59 -14.24
C LYS A 42 -24.23 11.41 -13.08
N VAL A 43 -24.04 10.15 -12.67
CA VAL A 43 -22.79 9.70 -12.10
C VAL A 43 -21.75 10.52 -12.85
N SER A 44 -21.15 11.49 -12.16
CA SER A 44 -19.95 12.11 -12.67
C SER A 44 -19.10 10.91 -12.95
N ALA A 45 -18.90 10.58 -14.22
CA ALA A 45 -17.83 9.70 -14.60
C ALA A 45 -16.64 10.36 -13.94
N ARG A 46 -16.23 9.82 -12.77
CA ARG A 46 -14.95 10.14 -12.17
C ARG A 46 -13.99 9.98 -13.34
N PRO A 47 -13.14 10.97 -13.63
CA PRO A 47 -12.24 10.87 -14.76
C PRO A 47 -11.66 9.45 -14.74
N ASP A 48 -11.70 8.78 -15.90
CA ASP A 48 -11.00 7.53 -16.13
C ASP A 48 -9.51 7.85 -15.95
N ILE A 49 -9.11 8.06 -14.70
CA ILE A 49 -7.73 8.07 -14.25
C ILE A 49 -7.41 6.60 -14.28
N ASP A 50 -6.67 6.23 -15.32
CA ASP A 50 -5.95 4.98 -15.38
C ASP A 50 -5.06 4.96 -14.13
N ILE A 51 -5.55 4.35 -13.05
CA ILE A 51 -4.74 4.15 -11.86
C ILE A 51 -3.71 3.12 -12.29
N SER A 52 -2.57 3.63 -12.76
CA SER A 52 -1.40 2.83 -13.08
C SER A 52 -1.01 2.06 -11.83
N GLU A 53 -0.45 0.87 -12.03
CA GLU A 53 0.17 0.08 -10.98
C GLU A 53 0.99 0.96 -10.02
N GLY A 54 0.85 0.69 -8.73
CA GLY A 54 1.57 1.39 -7.67
C GLY A 54 2.44 0.44 -6.86
N SER A 55 3.23 1.03 -5.98
CA SER A 55 4.10 0.33 -5.04
C SER A 55 3.40 0.21 -3.70
N LEU A 56 3.07 -1.01 -3.30
CA LEU A 56 2.55 -1.30 -1.95
C LEU A 56 3.68 -1.83 -1.09
N PHE A 57 4.02 -1.13 -0.01
CA PHE A 57 5.03 -1.53 0.93
C PHE A 57 4.39 -2.18 2.15
N ALA A 58 4.93 -3.32 2.58
CA ALA A 58 4.49 -4.03 3.77
C ALA A 58 5.57 -4.01 4.84
N LEU A 59 5.21 -3.62 6.06
CA LEU A 59 6.12 -3.51 7.21
C LEU A 59 5.94 -4.71 8.17
N ALA A 60 7.02 -5.43 8.45
CA ALA A 60 7.03 -6.50 9.44
C ALA A 60 7.25 -5.96 10.87
N PRO A 61 6.51 -6.47 11.88
CA PRO A 61 6.54 -5.92 13.24
C PRO A 61 7.80 -6.22 14.05
N TRP A 62 8.42 -7.40 13.92
CA TRP A 62 9.38 -7.93 14.92
C TRP A 62 10.77 -8.23 14.35
N GLU A 63 11.12 -7.60 13.24
CA GLU A 63 12.38 -7.81 12.53
C GLU A 63 13.07 -6.46 12.30
N SER A 64 14.39 -6.44 12.36
CA SER A 64 15.20 -5.23 12.09
C SER A 64 15.83 -5.20 10.70
N SER A 65 15.86 -6.32 10.01
CA SER A 65 16.44 -6.50 8.68
C SER A 65 15.43 -7.13 7.74
N ASP A 66 15.45 -6.71 6.48
CA ASP A 66 14.55 -7.17 5.42
C ASP A 66 13.09 -7.21 5.87
N ASN A 67 12.70 -6.17 6.61
CA ASN A 67 11.42 -6.05 7.31
C ASN A 67 10.47 -5.06 6.62
N ILE A 68 10.84 -4.57 5.44
CA ILE A 68 9.94 -3.93 4.50
C ILE A 68 10.05 -4.66 3.17
N SER A 69 8.91 -5.09 2.63
CA SER A 69 8.82 -5.71 1.30
C SER A 69 7.96 -4.86 0.38
N LYS A 70 8.29 -4.82 -0.91
CA LYS A 70 7.53 -4.12 -1.94
C LYS A 70 6.72 -5.10 -2.78
N TYR A 71 5.46 -4.74 -3.00
CA TYR A 71 4.58 -5.34 -3.96
C TYR A 71 4.32 -4.35 -5.09
N ILE A 72 4.16 -4.87 -6.31
CA ILE A 72 3.49 -4.12 -7.36
C ILE A 72 2.00 -4.46 -7.25
N TYR A 73 1.16 -3.44 -7.19
CA TYR A 73 -0.25 -3.58 -6.92
C TYR A 73 -1.09 -2.70 -7.83
N ASN A 74 -2.12 -3.29 -8.45
CA ASN A 74 -3.12 -2.58 -9.21
C ASN A 74 -4.42 -2.44 -8.39
N PRO A 75 -4.78 -1.25 -7.91
CA PRO A 75 -5.97 -1.05 -7.10
C PRO A 75 -7.29 -1.27 -7.87
N MET A 76 -7.29 -1.25 -9.21
CA MET A 76 -8.50 -1.50 -10.01
C MET A 76 -8.78 -2.99 -10.19
N THR A 77 -7.76 -3.78 -10.51
CA THR A 77 -7.92 -5.20 -10.80
C THR A 77 -7.69 -6.10 -9.58
N ASN A 78 -7.10 -5.57 -8.51
CA ASN A 78 -6.53 -6.33 -7.39
C ASN A 78 -5.36 -7.24 -7.78
N ASP A 79 -4.78 -7.07 -8.98
CA ASP A 79 -3.57 -7.79 -9.34
C ASP A 79 -2.42 -7.34 -8.43
N ILE A 80 -1.70 -8.31 -7.87
CA ILE A 80 -0.61 -8.08 -6.92
C ILE A 80 0.47 -9.12 -7.12
N TYR A 81 1.72 -8.69 -7.04
CA TYR A 81 2.86 -9.59 -6.98
C TYR A 81 4.00 -9.02 -6.14
N LEU A 82 4.70 -9.89 -5.44
CA LEU A 82 5.86 -9.54 -4.63
C LEU A 82 7.04 -9.23 -5.55
N ASN A 83 7.70 -8.09 -5.35
CA ASN A 83 9.03 -7.86 -5.91
C ASN A 83 10.06 -8.40 -4.91
N GLU A 84 10.49 -9.65 -5.13
CA GLU A 84 11.43 -10.37 -4.25
C GLU A 84 12.80 -9.69 -4.11
N TYR A 85 13.14 -8.77 -5.02
CA TYR A 85 14.41 -8.06 -5.01
C TYR A 85 14.34 -6.73 -4.25
N CYS A 86 13.14 -6.28 -3.89
CA CYS A 86 12.94 -5.02 -3.20
C CYS A 86 12.56 -5.23 -1.73
N THR A 87 13.58 -5.54 -0.92
CA THR A 87 13.49 -5.51 0.54
C THR A 87 14.29 -4.35 1.12
N LYS A 88 13.79 -3.76 2.20
CA LYS A 88 14.50 -2.72 2.97
C LYS A 88 14.52 -3.08 4.46
N SER A 89 15.47 -2.49 5.17
CA SER A 89 15.70 -2.73 6.59
C SER A 89 15.52 -1.44 7.39
N THR A 90 14.67 -1.44 8.40
CA THR A 90 14.50 -0.28 9.30
C THR A 90 15.61 -0.15 10.33
N GLN A 91 16.42 -1.20 10.54
CA GLN A 91 17.43 -1.27 11.60
C GLN A 91 16.83 -1.17 13.03
N THR A 92 15.51 -1.28 13.18
CA THR A 92 14.79 -1.22 14.45
C THR A 92 14.11 -2.55 14.73
N SER A 93 14.26 -3.09 15.94
CA SER A 93 13.78 -4.45 16.25
C SER A 93 12.26 -4.59 16.29
N ASN A 94 11.54 -3.52 16.65
CA ASN A 94 10.09 -3.51 16.56
C ASN A 94 9.60 -2.27 15.79
N ASN A 95 8.63 -2.50 14.91
CA ASN A 95 8.05 -1.52 14.01
C ASN A 95 6.52 -1.48 14.21
N TYR A 96 5.91 -0.32 14.05
CA TYR A 96 4.50 -0.11 14.44
C TYR A 96 3.66 0.60 13.38
N GLY A 97 4.28 1.45 12.56
CA GLY A 97 3.61 2.14 11.46
C GLY A 97 4.60 2.77 10.50
N ILE A 98 4.21 2.98 9.25
CA ILE A 98 4.97 3.60 8.17
C ILE A 98 4.01 4.36 7.27
N ASP A 99 4.32 5.63 6.97
CA ASP A 99 3.51 6.40 6.04
C ASP A 99 4.35 7.47 5.33
N PHE A 100 3.86 7.94 4.19
CA PHE A 100 4.50 8.93 3.33
C PHE A 100 3.85 10.30 3.47
N ASN A 101 4.68 11.32 3.66
CA ASN A 101 4.23 12.69 3.63
C ASN A 101 4.44 13.30 2.23
N LYS A 102 3.35 13.56 1.51
CA LYS A 102 3.41 14.19 0.18
C LYS A 102 3.93 15.63 0.18
N GLU A 103 3.84 16.33 1.30
CA GLU A 103 4.27 17.74 1.39
C GLU A 103 5.80 17.89 1.40
N ASP A 104 6.53 16.94 1.99
CA ASP A 104 8.00 16.97 2.06
C ASP A 104 8.69 15.83 1.29
N GLY A 105 7.94 14.84 0.81
CA GLY A 105 8.46 13.70 0.07
C GLY A 105 9.22 12.69 0.93
N LEU A 106 9.00 12.68 2.24
CA LEU A 106 9.67 11.77 3.17
C LEU A 106 8.73 10.65 3.65
N VAL A 107 9.32 9.47 3.86
CA VAL A 107 8.66 8.37 4.55
C VAL A 107 8.99 8.46 6.03
N TYR A 108 7.96 8.33 6.86
CA TYR A 108 8.06 8.31 8.30
C TYR A 108 7.81 6.91 8.83
N LEU A 109 8.54 6.57 9.89
CA LEU A 109 8.51 5.27 10.54
C LEU A 109 8.25 5.46 12.02
N LEU A 110 7.23 4.77 12.53
CA LEU A 110 7.02 4.57 13.96
C LEU A 110 7.66 3.25 14.39
N ALA A 111 8.68 3.33 15.22
CA ALA A 111 9.43 2.17 15.68
C ALA A 111 9.79 2.28 17.17
N ASP A 112 10.44 1.25 17.71
CA ASP A 112 10.94 1.29 19.08
C ASP A 112 11.85 2.51 19.34
N GLY A 113 11.66 3.13 20.49
CA GLY A 113 12.50 4.21 21.02
C GLY A 113 12.97 3.92 22.45
N ASN A 114 13.72 4.84 23.04
CA ASN A 114 14.27 4.63 24.40
C ASN A 114 13.18 4.55 25.48
N ASN A 115 12.13 5.37 25.37
CA ASN A 115 11.09 5.54 26.39
C ASN A 115 9.68 5.12 25.93
N GLY A 116 9.60 4.33 24.87
CA GLY A 116 8.34 3.96 24.23
C GLY A 116 8.55 3.74 22.75
N ARG A 117 7.79 4.46 21.94
CA ARG A 117 7.92 4.45 20.48
C ARG A 117 8.36 5.83 20.01
N SER A 118 9.17 5.86 18.97
CA SER A 118 9.79 7.06 18.43
C SER A 118 9.47 7.19 16.96
N LEU A 119 9.44 8.45 16.51
CA LEU A 119 9.29 8.80 15.11
C LEU A 119 10.66 8.91 14.47
N TYR A 120 10.78 8.33 13.27
CA TYR A 120 11.95 8.39 12.43
C TYR A 120 11.53 8.80 11.02
N THR A 121 12.49 9.30 10.25
CA THR A 121 12.39 9.30 8.78
C THR A 121 13.14 8.10 8.24
N LEU A 122 12.63 7.50 7.17
CA LEU A 122 13.22 6.39 6.45
C LEU A 122 13.50 6.83 5.02
N ASN A 123 14.77 6.79 4.63
CA ASN A 123 15.12 6.91 3.23
C ASN A 123 14.90 5.55 2.54
N MET A 124 13.85 5.44 1.72
CA MET A 124 13.49 4.20 1.02
C MET A 124 14.57 3.74 0.03
N GLN A 125 15.43 4.65 -0.44
CA GLN A 125 16.55 4.32 -1.33
C GLN A 125 17.64 3.58 -0.58
N THR A 126 18.17 4.23 0.46
CA THR A 126 19.38 3.79 1.17
C THR A 126 19.09 2.94 2.40
N GLY A 127 17.83 2.83 2.82
CA GLY A 127 17.44 2.21 4.09
C GLY A 127 17.94 2.96 5.33
N ILE A 128 18.33 4.24 5.19
CA ILE A 128 18.85 5.02 6.31
C ILE A 128 17.67 5.51 7.15
N VAL A 129 17.68 5.17 8.43
CA VAL A 129 16.69 5.62 9.42
C VAL A 129 17.29 6.73 10.28
N THR A 130 16.59 7.86 10.35
CA THR A 130 17.03 9.06 11.09
C THR A 130 16.01 9.43 12.15
N PHE A 131 16.45 9.54 13.40
CA PHE A 131 15.60 9.91 14.53
C PHE A 131 15.00 11.31 14.35
N VAL A 132 13.69 11.42 14.59
CA VAL A 132 12.94 12.69 14.60
C VAL A 132 12.59 13.07 16.04
N ASP A 133 11.79 12.24 16.73
CA ASP A 133 11.34 12.55 18.10
C ASP A 133 10.92 11.32 18.94
N GLU A 134 10.84 11.49 20.26
CA GLU A 134 10.15 10.56 21.17
C GLU A 134 8.66 10.89 21.20
N ILE A 135 7.79 9.93 20.85
CA ILE A 135 6.37 10.20 20.70
C ILE A 135 5.61 9.95 22.00
N VAL A 136 5.03 11.02 22.53
CA VAL A 136 4.24 11.03 23.77
C VAL A 136 2.96 11.83 23.53
N SER A 137 1.79 11.23 23.77
CA SER A 137 0.50 11.91 23.58
C SER A 137 0.39 13.17 24.43
N ALA A 138 -0.55 14.05 24.08
CA ALA A 138 -0.84 15.25 24.87
C ALA A 138 -1.16 14.95 26.34
N ASN A 139 -1.62 13.74 26.67
CA ASN A 139 -1.90 13.29 28.04
C ASN A 139 -0.84 12.35 28.62
N GLY A 140 0.32 12.21 27.97
CA GLY A 140 1.48 11.50 28.51
C GLY A 140 1.57 10.01 28.13
N ASN A 141 0.75 9.51 27.20
CA ASN A 141 0.83 8.12 26.75
C ASN A 141 2.03 7.93 25.81
N THR A 142 2.92 6.96 26.09
CA THR A 142 4.12 6.68 25.28
C THR A 142 3.97 5.48 24.33
N ARG A 143 2.73 5.06 24.05
CA ARG A 143 2.38 3.89 23.24
C ARG A 143 1.50 4.26 22.02
N PRO A 144 1.97 5.11 21.10
CA PRO A 144 1.31 5.31 19.80
C PRO A 144 1.24 3.98 19.05
N GLN A 145 0.08 3.52 18.61
CA GLN A 145 -0.14 2.27 17.89
C GLN A 145 0.08 2.37 16.40
N ASP A 146 -0.17 3.54 15.83
CA ASP A 146 -0.08 3.80 14.41
C ASP A 146 0.07 5.30 14.11
N LEU A 147 0.39 5.64 12.85
CA LEU A 147 0.43 7.00 12.34
C LEU A 147 -0.13 7.09 10.92
N THR A 148 -0.59 8.26 10.51
CA THR A 148 -0.87 8.55 9.09
C THR A 148 -0.82 10.05 8.78
N PHE A 149 -0.53 10.42 7.55
CA PHE A 149 -0.56 11.80 7.06
C PHE A 149 -1.90 12.16 6.43
N GLY A 150 -2.40 13.34 6.79
CA GLY A 150 -3.53 13.97 6.10
C GLY A 150 -3.11 14.67 4.81
N ASN A 151 -4.13 15.08 4.04
CA ASN A 151 -3.96 15.79 2.78
C ASN A 151 -3.11 17.06 2.85
N ASP A 152 -3.05 17.70 4.02
CA ASP A 152 -2.34 18.95 4.28
C ASP A 152 -0.97 18.76 4.97
N GLY A 153 -0.51 17.51 5.08
CA GLY A 153 0.72 17.16 5.78
C GLY A 153 0.57 17.08 7.30
N THR A 154 -0.66 17.18 7.84
CA THR A 154 -0.91 16.93 9.27
C THR A 154 -0.62 15.47 9.60
N LEU A 155 0.31 15.23 10.53
CA LEU A 155 0.62 13.89 11.00
C LEU A 155 -0.26 13.52 12.19
N TYR A 156 -1.07 12.48 12.01
CA TYR A 156 -1.95 11.92 13.04
C TYR A 156 -1.30 10.69 13.69
N PHE A 157 -1.56 10.52 14.98
CA PHE A 157 -1.19 9.33 15.75
C PHE A 157 -2.39 8.84 16.53
N VAL A 158 -2.59 7.52 16.56
CA VAL A 158 -3.50 6.89 17.52
C VAL A 158 -2.71 6.20 18.63
N PHE A 159 -3.11 6.36 19.89
CA PHE A 159 -2.43 5.81 21.07
C PHE A 159 -3.19 4.64 21.68
N GLN A 160 -2.48 3.83 22.50
CA GLN A 160 -3.07 2.72 23.26
C GLN A 160 -4.16 3.14 24.27
N SER A 161 -4.34 4.44 24.51
CA SER A 161 -5.45 4.95 25.32
C SER A 161 -6.71 5.23 24.49
N GLY A 162 -6.66 5.07 23.17
CA GLY A 162 -7.68 5.55 22.24
C GLY A 162 -7.58 7.04 21.93
N GLU A 163 -6.58 7.76 22.45
CA GLU A 163 -6.33 9.15 22.06
C GLU A 163 -5.85 9.21 20.62
N VAL A 164 -6.43 10.11 19.84
CA VAL A 164 -5.91 10.52 18.53
C VAL A 164 -5.36 11.93 18.68
N ASN A 165 -4.14 12.13 18.22
CA ASN A 165 -3.40 13.38 18.36
C ASN A 165 -2.77 13.77 17.03
N THR A 166 -2.57 15.08 16.84
CA THR A 166 -1.75 15.60 15.74
C THR A 166 -0.37 16.02 16.24
N TYR A 167 0.64 15.93 15.37
CA TYR A 167 2.01 16.33 15.66
C TYR A 167 2.38 17.63 14.94
N ASP A 168 2.88 18.61 15.70
CA ASP A 168 3.37 19.88 15.16
C ASP A 168 4.91 19.81 15.00
N PHE A 169 5.39 19.75 13.75
CA PHE A 169 6.81 19.73 13.42
C PHE A 169 7.57 21.00 13.79
N SER A 170 6.89 22.14 13.95
CA SER A 170 7.54 23.41 14.28
C SER A 170 7.87 23.54 15.75
N THR A 171 7.07 22.91 16.61
CA THR A 171 7.22 22.94 18.07
C THR A 171 7.65 21.60 18.66
N ASN A 172 7.60 20.52 17.88
CA ASN A 172 7.75 19.13 18.34
C ASN A 172 6.80 18.82 19.51
N THR A 173 5.51 19.07 19.31
CA THR A 173 4.49 18.84 20.33
C THR A 173 3.27 18.11 19.80
N MET A 174 2.71 17.23 20.62
CA MET A 174 1.42 16.57 20.36
C MET A 174 0.24 17.43 20.81
N ASN A 175 -0.74 17.60 19.93
CA ASN A 175 -2.02 18.24 20.24
C ASN A 175 -3.11 17.17 20.32
N ALA A 176 -3.99 17.23 21.32
CA ALA A 176 -5.13 16.33 21.38
C ALA A 176 -6.11 16.68 20.25
N PHE A 177 -6.56 15.67 19.51
CA PHE A 177 -7.50 15.84 18.40
C PHE A 177 -8.86 15.25 18.76
N THR A 178 -8.93 13.94 18.97
CA THR A 178 -10.16 13.26 19.38
C THR A 178 -9.86 12.01 20.23
N THR A 179 -10.89 11.24 20.58
CA THR A 179 -10.75 9.94 21.25
C THR A 179 -11.65 8.90 20.62
N VAL A 180 -11.12 7.71 20.37
CA VAL A 180 -11.82 6.56 19.82
C VAL A 180 -11.91 5.42 20.85
N SER A 181 -12.89 4.54 20.69
CA SER A 181 -12.90 3.28 21.41
C SER A 181 -11.79 2.37 20.91
N GLN A 182 -11.08 1.73 21.83
CA GLN A 182 -10.01 0.81 21.48
C GLN A 182 -10.23 -0.57 22.12
N SER A 183 -10.13 -1.59 21.27
CA SER A 183 -10.13 -2.99 21.65
C SER A 183 -9.30 -3.76 20.62
N GLY A 184 -8.43 -4.67 21.03
CA GLY A 184 -7.72 -5.52 20.06
C GLY A 184 -6.67 -4.81 19.21
N GLY A 185 -6.52 -5.27 17.96
CA GLY A 185 -5.64 -4.67 16.95
C GLY A 185 -6.14 -3.31 16.47
N VAL A 186 -5.22 -2.38 16.21
CA VAL A 186 -5.51 -1.03 15.71
C VAL A 186 -4.71 -0.73 14.44
N GLY A 187 -5.40 -0.15 13.45
CA GLY A 187 -4.84 0.44 12.24
C GLY A 187 -5.44 1.82 11.97
N LEU A 188 -4.68 2.71 11.33
CA LEU A 188 -5.10 4.08 10.99
C LEU A 188 -4.57 4.45 9.59
N THR A 189 -5.45 4.92 8.71
CA THR A 189 -5.06 5.48 7.40
C THR A 189 -5.88 6.72 7.09
N PHE A 190 -5.55 7.45 6.04
CA PHE A 190 -6.22 8.68 5.65
C PHE A 190 -6.95 8.52 4.32
N ASP A 191 -8.25 8.82 4.33
CA ASP A 191 -9.07 8.91 3.12
C ASP A 191 -8.91 10.31 2.51
N GLU A 192 -8.06 10.39 1.49
CA GLU A 192 -7.76 11.62 0.77
C GLU A 192 -8.95 12.17 -0.02
N ASP A 193 -9.92 11.34 -0.40
CA ASP A 193 -11.07 11.75 -1.22
C ASP A 193 -12.11 12.51 -0.38
N ASP A 194 -12.34 12.06 0.85
CA ASP A 194 -13.35 12.59 1.77
C ASP A 194 -12.76 13.40 2.95
N ASN A 195 -11.44 13.56 3.02
CA ASN A 195 -10.73 14.31 4.08
C ASN A 195 -11.07 13.81 5.49
N ARG A 196 -10.89 12.51 5.72
CA ARG A 196 -11.19 11.86 6.99
C ARG A 196 -10.14 10.80 7.32
N LEU A 197 -9.96 10.50 8.60
CA LEU A 197 -9.22 9.31 9.00
C LEU A 197 -10.13 8.09 8.97
N ILE A 198 -9.54 6.94 8.69
CA ILE A 198 -10.19 5.65 8.75
C ILE A 198 -9.48 4.84 9.83
N TYR A 199 -10.26 4.42 10.82
CA TYR A 199 -9.77 3.76 12.01
C TYR A 199 -10.35 2.35 12.12
N ALA A 200 -9.47 1.37 12.13
CA ALA A 200 -9.81 -0.03 12.35
C ALA A 200 -9.48 -0.43 13.79
N THR A 201 -10.42 -1.10 14.46
CA THR A 201 -10.23 -1.66 15.80
C THR A 201 -10.94 -3.01 15.92
N SER A 202 -10.75 -3.70 17.04
CA SER A 202 -11.34 -5.00 17.36
C SER A 202 -10.72 -6.14 16.52
N ASP A 203 -11.07 -7.38 16.85
CA ASP A 203 -10.46 -8.57 16.25
C ASP A 203 -11.50 -9.37 15.45
N GLU A 204 -12.58 -9.82 16.10
CA GLU A 204 -13.64 -10.62 15.46
C GLU A 204 -15.04 -10.22 15.97
N PRO A 205 -15.79 -9.38 15.22
CA PRO A 205 -15.40 -8.73 13.97
C PRO A 205 -14.46 -7.53 14.20
N VAL A 206 -13.76 -7.11 13.14
CA VAL A 206 -13.12 -5.80 13.06
C VAL A 206 -14.21 -4.74 12.88
N GLU A 207 -14.10 -3.62 13.59
CA GLU A 207 -14.98 -2.47 13.49
C GLU A 207 -14.23 -1.32 12.80
N LEU A 208 -14.87 -0.72 11.79
CA LEU A 208 -14.36 0.46 11.09
C LEU A 208 -15.13 1.71 11.51
N TYR A 209 -14.36 2.77 11.73
CA TYR A 209 -14.87 4.10 12.01
C TYR A 209 -14.24 5.10 11.05
N GLU A 210 -14.99 6.14 10.71
CA GLU A 210 -14.43 7.38 10.19
C GLU A 210 -14.22 8.37 11.33
N ILE A 211 -13.23 9.23 11.16
CA ILE A 211 -13.00 10.40 12.00
C ILE A 211 -12.89 11.60 11.07
N ASP A 212 -13.83 12.54 11.18
CA ASP A 212 -13.78 13.78 10.42
C ASP A 212 -12.48 14.54 10.74
N ALA A 213 -11.69 14.89 9.71
CA ALA A 213 -10.39 15.51 9.92
C ALA A 213 -10.48 17.00 10.31
N GLU A 214 -11.63 17.65 10.10
CA GLU A 214 -11.85 19.05 10.46
C GLU A 214 -12.23 19.23 11.94
N ASP A 215 -13.11 18.37 12.47
CA ASP A 215 -13.65 18.53 13.82
C ASP A 215 -13.43 17.34 14.77
N GLY A 216 -12.97 16.19 14.26
CA GLY A 216 -12.67 15.00 15.05
C GLY A 216 -13.90 14.18 15.44
N ASP A 217 -15.07 14.41 14.84
CA ASP A 217 -16.26 13.61 15.06
C ASP A 217 -16.03 12.16 14.59
N VAL A 218 -16.37 11.21 15.47
CA VAL A 218 -16.13 9.78 15.24
C VAL A 218 -17.45 9.09 14.90
N ASN A 219 -17.56 8.54 13.70
CA ASN A 219 -18.75 7.79 13.26
C ASN A 219 -18.39 6.35 12.94
N TYR A 220 -19.26 5.42 13.35
CA TYR A 220 -19.15 4.02 12.97
C TYR A 220 -19.55 3.84 11.50
N LEU A 221 -18.75 3.12 10.73
CA LEU A 221 -19.05 2.74 9.35
C LEU A 221 -19.74 1.36 9.34
N PHE A 222 -18.96 0.30 9.47
CA PHE A 222 -19.44 -1.08 9.50
C PHE A 222 -18.43 -2.00 10.20
N SER A 223 -18.74 -3.29 10.27
CA SER A 223 -17.84 -4.31 10.81
C SER A 223 -17.76 -5.50 9.87
N PHE A 224 -16.60 -6.16 9.86
CA PHE A 224 -16.33 -7.27 8.96
C PHE A 224 -15.44 -8.33 9.63
N TYR A 225 -15.42 -9.53 9.04
CA TYR A 225 -14.49 -10.59 9.45
C TYR A 225 -13.30 -10.60 8.51
N THR A 226 -12.09 -10.53 9.06
CA THR A 226 -10.85 -10.64 8.27
C THR A 226 -10.80 -12.00 7.57
N PRO A 227 -10.35 -12.08 6.31
CA PRO A 227 -10.06 -13.37 5.70
C PRO A 227 -9.01 -14.15 6.52
N GLY A 228 -9.34 -15.40 6.84
CA GLY A 228 -8.49 -16.25 7.68
C GLY A 228 -8.68 -15.99 9.17
N CYS A 229 -7.85 -15.12 9.74
CA CYS A 229 -7.83 -14.79 11.17
C CYS A 229 -7.20 -13.40 11.38
N GLY A 230 -7.30 -12.88 12.60
CA GLY A 230 -6.49 -11.74 13.07
C GLY A 230 -7.26 -10.43 13.11
N THR A 231 -6.54 -9.34 12.87
CA THR A 231 -7.00 -7.95 13.00
C THR A 231 -6.60 -7.15 11.77
N ALA A 232 -7.23 -6.01 11.51
CA ALA A 232 -6.86 -5.11 10.41
C ALA A 232 -5.88 -4.01 10.86
N GLN A 233 -4.67 -4.38 11.30
CA GLN A 233 -3.68 -3.37 11.77
C GLN A 233 -2.99 -2.66 10.62
N GLY A 234 -2.52 -3.39 9.61
CA GLY A 234 -2.01 -2.74 8.41
C GLY A 234 -3.17 -2.48 7.48
N ILE A 235 -3.63 -1.23 7.45
CA ILE A 235 -4.71 -0.75 6.59
C ILE A 235 -4.18 0.46 5.85
N GLU A 236 -4.46 0.55 4.56
CA GLU A 236 -4.00 1.64 3.73
C GLU A 236 -5.06 2.03 2.70
N TYR A 237 -5.33 3.34 2.58
CA TYR A 237 -6.26 3.87 1.60
C TYR A 237 -5.65 3.92 0.21
N LEU A 238 -6.45 3.51 -0.78
CA LEU A 238 -6.01 3.42 -2.18
C LEU A 238 -6.66 4.48 -3.07
N GLY A 239 -7.54 5.32 -2.51
CA GLY A 239 -8.50 6.08 -3.30
C GLY A 239 -9.77 5.28 -3.61
N TYR A 240 -10.77 5.99 -4.13
CA TYR A 240 -12.00 5.39 -4.67
C TYR A 240 -12.77 4.52 -3.68
N ASN A 241 -12.87 4.97 -2.43
CA ASN A 241 -13.60 4.25 -1.37
C ASN A 241 -13.04 2.84 -1.13
N LYS A 242 -11.75 2.62 -1.40
CA LYS A 242 -11.12 1.31 -1.29
C LYS A 242 -9.90 1.34 -0.39
N PHE A 243 -9.78 0.32 0.46
CA PHE A 243 -8.57 0.05 1.23
C PHE A 243 -7.94 -1.27 0.80
N ILE A 244 -6.63 -1.35 1.02
CA ILE A 244 -5.94 -2.62 1.20
C ILE A 244 -5.64 -2.81 2.68
N SER A 245 -5.74 -4.04 3.13
CA SER A 245 -5.41 -4.40 4.50
C SER A 245 -4.71 -5.75 4.55
N SER A 246 -4.10 -6.02 5.69
CA SER A 246 -3.41 -7.28 5.97
C SER A 246 -3.97 -7.92 7.23
N SER A 247 -3.98 -9.25 7.24
CA SER A 247 -4.26 -10.02 8.44
C SER A 247 -2.99 -10.10 9.29
N THR A 248 -3.13 -9.96 10.60
CA THR A 248 -2.02 -9.99 11.57
C THR A 248 -1.87 -11.36 12.23
N PHE A 249 -0.87 -11.52 13.11
CA PHE A 249 -0.67 -12.70 13.96
C PHE A 249 -0.48 -14.04 13.22
N GLY A 250 0.21 -14.02 12.08
CA GLY A 250 0.63 -15.23 11.38
C GLY A 250 -0.34 -15.72 10.30
N CYS A 251 -1.40 -14.96 10.02
CA CYS A 251 -2.44 -15.36 9.07
C CYS A 251 -2.00 -15.22 7.60
N ASP A 252 -0.96 -14.40 7.32
CA ASP A 252 -0.28 -14.34 6.01
C ASP A 252 -1.22 -14.08 4.83
N ILE A 253 -2.08 -13.05 4.96
CA ILE A 253 -3.07 -12.66 3.96
C ILE A 253 -3.08 -11.14 3.76
N ILE A 254 -3.15 -10.69 2.51
CA ILE A 254 -3.53 -9.34 2.11
C ILE A 254 -4.91 -9.40 1.45
N TYR A 255 -5.76 -8.42 1.75
CA TYR A 255 -7.14 -8.35 1.27
C TYR A 255 -7.58 -6.91 1.03
N SER A 256 -8.54 -6.69 0.14
CA SER A 256 -9.13 -5.38 -0.12
C SER A 256 -10.48 -5.23 0.57
N ILE A 257 -10.81 -4.00 0.93
CA ILE A 257 -12.10 -3.61 1.49
C ILE A 257 -12.67 -2.48 0.62
N ASP A 258 -13.93 -2.61 0.21
CA ASP A 258 -14.66 -1.57 -0.52
C ASP A 258 -15.70 -0.93 0.44
N LEU A 259 -15.64 0.38 0.64
CA LEU A 259 -16.49 1.11 1.58
C LEU A 259 -17.95 1.23 1.12
N ASP A 260 -18.19 1.25 -0.20
CA ASP A 260 -19.54 1.45 -0.74
C ASP A 260 -20.36 0.16 -0.67
N SER A 261 -19.70 -0.96 -0.95
CA SER A 261 -20.31 -2.30 -0.98
C SER A 261 -20.10 -3.08 0.32
N GLU A 262 -19.18 -2.62 1.18
CA GLU A 262 -18.71 -3.32 2.39
C GLU A 262 -18.08 -4.70 2.08
N GLU A 263 -17.71 -4.94 0.83
CA GLU A 263 -17.13 -6.21 0.39
C GLU A 263 -15.67 -6.34 0.82
N VAL A 264 -15.34 -7.53 1.35
CA VAL A 264 -13.98 -7.90 1.76
C VAL A 264 -13.50 -9.05 0.90
N ASN A 265 -12.44 -8.82 0.13
CA ASN A 265 -11.95 -9.76 -0.87
C ASN A 265 -10.48 -10.11 -0.61
N THR A 266 -10.15 -11.40 -0.51
CA THR A 266 -8.76 -11.84 -0.46
C THR A 266 -8.04 -11.45 -1.75
N VAL A 267 -6.89 -10.80 -1.61
CA VAL A 267 -6.05 -10.31 -2.70
C VAL A 267 -4.82 -11.21 -2.86
N LEU A 268 -4.15 -11.58 -1.77
CA LEU A 268 -2.98 -12.46 -1.79
C LEU A 268 -2.92 -13.37 -0.56
N SER A 269 -2.65 -14.65 -0.76
CA SER A 269 -2.40 -15.63 0.32
C SER A 269 -1.68 -16.89 -0.22
N PRO A 270 -0.53 -17.30 0.36
CA PRO A 270 0.29 -16.54 1.32
C PRO A 270 0.80 -15.24 0.69
N THR A 271 1.22 -14.27 1.51
CA THR A 271 1.73 -12.97 1.02
C THR A 271 3.08 -13.09 0.33
N GLY A 272 3.85 -14.15 0.61
CA GLY A 272 5.20 -14.35 0.10
C GLY A 272 6.29 -13.56 0.84
N SER A 273 5.95 -12.49 1.58
CA SER A 273 6.92 -11.72 2.38
C SER A 273 6.90 -12.12 3.86
N TYR A 274 5.82 -11.81 4.57
CA TYR A 274 5.73 -11.90 6.01
C TYR A 274 4.41 -12.54 6.45
N SER A 275 4.51 -13.46 7.41
CA SER A 275 3.30 -14.04 8.02
C SER A 275 2.52 -13.05 8.89
N SER A 276 3.13 -11.94 9.28
CA SER A 276 2.50 -10.84 10.02
C SER A 276 2.96 -9.52 9.43
N ILE A 277 2.02 -8.76 8.89
CA ILE A 277 2.24 -7.38 8.42
C ILE A 277 1.63 -6.46 9.48
N LYS A 278 2.42 -5.50 9.95
CA LYS A 278 1.99 -4.54 10.96
C LYS A 278 1.35 -3.31 10.33
N ASP A 279 1.89 -2.90 9.20
CA ASP A 279 1.42 -1.74 8.48
C ASP A 279 1.67 -1.83 6.97
N LEU A 280 0.89 -1.06 6.20
CA LEU A 280 0.94 -0.97 4.75
C LEU A 280 1.07 0.51 4.34
N MET A 281 1.83 0.78 3.29
CA MET A 281 1.93 2.12 2.69
C MET A 281 1.86 1.99 1.17
N PHE A 282 0.95 2.72 0.52
CA PHE A 282 0.74 2.65 -0.92
C PHE A 282 1.18 3.94 -1.60
N LEU A 283 2.07 3.79 -2.59
CA LEU A 283 2.59 4.88 -3.39
C LEU A 283 2.18 4.65 -4.84
N ASN A 284 1.26 5.47 -5.34
CA ASN A 284 0.94 5.48 -6.77
C ASN A 284 2.04 6.22 -7.56
N ALA A 285 2.10 5.99 -8.87
CA ALA A 285 3.10 6.61 -9.74
C ALA A 285 2.96 8.15 -9.86
N GLU A 286 1.81 8.72 -9.50
CA GLU A 286 1.57 10.16 -9.54
C GLU A 286 2.09 10.90 -8.29
N ASN A 287 2.15 10.22 -7.13
CA ASN A 287 2.47 10.78 -5.82
C ASN A 287 3.99 10.83 -5.54
N PHE A 288 4.81 10.30 -6.44
CA PHE A 288 6.26 10.41 -6.36
C PHE A 288 6.85 11.09 -7.59
N GLY A 289 7.62 12.14 -7.36
CA GLY A 289 8.79 12.36 -8.18
C GLY A 289 9.84 11.30 -7.81
N ASN A 290 10.28 10.51 -8.79
CA ASN A 290 11.47 9.65 -8.70
C ASN A 290 11.38 8.48 -7.68
N ILE A 291 10.49 7.51 -7.91
CA ILE A 291 10.62 6.17 -7.28
C ILE A 291 11.78 5.43 -7.96
N ASP A 292 12.50 4.60 -7.23
CA ASP A 292 13.34 3.51 -7.74
C ASP A 292 12.43 2.25 -7.85
N ASN A 293 11.86 2.03 -9.03
CA ASN A 293 10.74 1.10 -9.20
C ASN A 293 11.15 -0.37 -9.10
N ASP A 294 12.33 -0.70 -9.58
CA ASP A 294 12.92 -2.04 -9.47
C ASP A 294 13.72 -2.20 -8.17
N CYS A 295 14.03 -1.11 -7.47
CA CYS A 295 14.85 -1.06 -6.25
C CYS A 295 16.32 -1.36 -6.48
N ASP A 296 16.83 -1.01 -7.66
CA ASP A 296 18.17 -1.33 -8.12
C ASP A 296 19.27 -0.36 -7.59
N GLY A 297 18.86 0.70 -6.90
CA GLY A 297 19.77 1.68 -6.34
C GLY A 297 19.77 3.04 -7.04
N VAL A 298 19.00 3.24 -8.12
CA VAL A 298 18.85 4.53 -8.80
C VAL A 298 17.38 4.91 -9.00
N GLU A 299 17.07 6.19 -8.79
CA GLU A 299 15.73 6.72 -9.07
C GLU A 299 15.39 6.65 -10.56
N ASP A 300 14.20 6.20 -10.94
CA ASP A 300 13.74 6.02 -12.33
C ASP A 300 14.04 7.20 -13.26
N ALA A 301 13.86 8.44 -12.80
CA ALA A 301 14.10 9.61 -13.64
C ALA A 301 15.58 9.88 -13.94
N ASN A 302 16.46 9.32 -13.12
CA ASN A 302 17.91 9.35 -13.26
C ASN A 302 18.47 8.00 -13.71
N ASP A 303 17.62 6.99 -13.83
CA ASP A 303 17.97 5.62 -14.12
C ASP A 303 18.02 5.38 -15.64
N PRO A 304 19.16 4.93 -16.19
CA PRO A 304 19.21 4.41 -17.55
C PRO A 304 18.28 3.21 -17.78
N TYR A 305 17.94 2.46 -16.74
CA TYR A 305 17.07 1.27 -16.76
C TYR A 305 16.07 1.28 -15.60
N PRO A 306 14.98 2.08 -15.67
CA PRO A 306 13.97 2.18 -14.59
C PRO A 306 13.25 0.86 -14.21
N TYR A 307 13.55 -0.22 -14.92
CA TYR A 307 12.98 -1.56 -14.76
C TYR A 307 14.06 -2.62 -15.02
N SER A 308 15.21 -2.46 -14.39
CA SER A 308 16.34 -3.38 -14.36
C SER A 308 15.90 -4.84 -14.13
N ASN A 309 16.52 -5.74 -14.88
CA ASN A 309 16.36 -7.16 -14.76
C ASN A 309 17.22 -7.67 -13.58
N LEU A 310 16.60 -7.76 -12.40
CA LEU A 310 17.24 -8.17 -11.15
C LEU A 310 17.33 -9.70 -10.96
N ASN A 311 17.09 -10.51 -11.99
CA ASN A 311 17.26 -11.96 -11.88
C ASN A 311 18.64 -12.31 -11.30
N PRO A 312 18.74 -13.32 -10.41
CA PRO A 312 19.97 -13.60 -9.67
C PRO A 312 21.12 -14.05 -10.57
N THR A 313 20.80 -14.60 -11.74
CA THR A 313 21.75 -15.07 -12.74
C THR A 313 21.47 -14.44 -14.10
N ILE A 314 22.52 -14.26 -14.88
CA ILE A 314 22.38 -13.88 -16.28
C ILE A 314 21.96 -15.10 -17.12
N TYR A 315 21.15 -14.86 -18.16
CA TYR A 315 20.72 -15.87 -19.12
C TYR A 315 20.62 -15.29 -20.53
N ILE A 316 20.72 -16.13 -21.56
CA ILE A 316 20.41 -15.78 -22.95
C ILE A 316 19.63 -16.94 -23.55
N ASP A 317 18.53 -16.66 -24.25
CA ASP A 317 17.74 -17.67 -24.96
C ASP A 317 17.32 -18.82 -24.01
N ASN A 318 16.76 -18.45 -22.85
CA ASN A 318 16.34 -19.35 -21.77
C ASN A 318 17.45 -20.26 -21.22
N THR A 319 18.72 -19.97 -21.51
CA THR A 319 19.88 -20.70 -20.98
C THR A 319 20.53 -19.89 -19.88
N ASP A 320 20.34 -20.32 -18.64
CA ASP A 320 21.02 -19.81 -17.44
C ASP A 320 22.50 -20.21 -17.44
N PHE A 321 23.38 -19.28 -17.07
CA PHE A 321 24.82 -19.50 -17.03
C PHE A 321 25.38 -19.97 -15.69
N ASP A 322 24.58 -19.97 -14.61
CA ASP A 322 25.05 -20.11 -13.22
C ASP A 322 26.15 -19.07 -12.94
N ILE A 323 25.91 -17.85 -13.43
CA ILE A 323 26.77 -16.68 -13.26
C ILE A 323 25.89 -15.59 -12.66
N ASP A 324 26.30 -15.13 -11.49
CA ASP A 324 25.60 -14.09 -10.75
C ASP A 324 25.41 -12.85 -11.64
N ASN A 325 24.19 -12.32 -11.67
CA ASN A 325 23.88 -11.05 -12.28
C ASN A 325 24.29 -9.94 -11.31
N GLU A 326 25.19 -9.07 -11.77
CA GLU A 326 25.86 -8.10 -10.92
C GLU A 326 25.63 -6.70 -11.47
N PHE A 327 25.62 -5.70 -10.59
CA PHE A 327 25.59 -4.31 -10.98
C PHE A 327 26.90 -3.90 -11.66
N VAL A 328 26.81 -3.46 -12.91
CA VAL A 328 27.96 -2.96 -13.67
C VAL A 328 28.24 -1.47 -13.39
N LYS A 329 27.19 -0.75 -13.01
CA LYS A 329 27.16 0.63 -12.48
C LYS A 329 25.87 0.76 -11.64
N PRO A 330 25.72 1.81 -10.81
CA PRO A 330 24.43 2.06 -10.16
C PRO A 330 23.32 2.17 -11.22
N GLY A 331 22.17 1.54 -11.01
CA GLY A 331 21.04 1.62 -11.95
C GLY A 331 21.13 0.65 -13.12
N THR A 332 22.06 -0.33 -13.10
CA THR A 332 22.30 -1.18 -14.28
C THR A 332 22.99 -2.48 -13.90
N THR A 333 22.30 -3.58 -14.16
CA THR A 333 22.80 -4.94 -14.07
C THR A 333 23.51 -5.39 -15.35
N MET A 334 24.18 -6.55 -15.29
CA MET A 334 24.71 -7.21 -16.47
C MET A 334 23.59 -7.66 -17.41
N MET A 335 22.45 -8.08 -16.86
CA MET A 335 21.32 -8.57 -17.62
C MET A 335 20.66 -7.46 -18.44
N ASP A 336 20.57 -6.23 -17.91
CA ASP A 336 20.03 -5.08 -18.66
C ASP A 336 20.79 -4.81 -19.96
N GLN A 337 22.12 -4.88 -19.90
CA GLN A 337 22.95 -4.68 -21.08
C GLN A 337 22.85 -5.85 -22.08
N ILE A 338 22.49 -7.04 -21.61
CA ILE A 338 22.19 -8.19 -22.47
C ILE A 338 20.83 -8.01 -23.13
N ASP A 339 19.81 -7.63 -22.36
CA ASP A 339 18.44 -7.41 -22.82
C ASP A 339 18.38 -6.30 -23.87
N ASP A 340 19.02 -5.14 -23.63
CA ASP A 340 19.21 -4.07 -24.61
C ASP A 340 19.80 -4.59 -25.92
N LEU A 341 20.83 -5.43 -25.81
CA LEU A 341 21.51 -5.94 -26.98
C LEU A 341 20.61 -6.92 -27.74
N ILE A 342 19.84 -7.76 -27.05
CA ILE A 342 18.88 -8.69 -27.65
C ILE A 342 17.76 -7.91 -28.34
N GLU A 343 17.16 -6.94 -27.66
CA GLU A 343 16.11 -6.08 -28.20
C GLU A 343 16.60 -5.36 -29.46
N LEU A 344 17.77 -4.74 -29.40
CA LEU A 344 18.39 -4.07 -30.55
C LEU A 344 18.58 -5.01 -31.76
N MET A 345 18.89 -6.30 -31.53
CA MET A 345 18.99 -7.28 -32.61
C MET A 345 17.61 -7.65 -33.16
N ASN A 346 16.63 -7.85 -32.28
CA ASN A 346 15.26 -8.20 -32.66
C ASN A 346 14.59 -7.07 -33.46
N GLU A 347 14.76 -5.81 -33.06
CA GLU A 347 14.25 -4.64 -33.80
C GLU A 347 14.81 -4.52 -35.22
N GLN A 348 16.08 -4.91 -35.41
CA GLN A 348 16.73 -4.91 -36.72
C GLN A 348 16.37 -6.13 -37.57
N TYR A 349 15.74 -7.15 -36.99
CA TYR A 349 15.47 -8.41 -37.67
C TYR A 349 14.35 -8.26 -38.70
N ASN A 350 14.61 -8.71 -39.93
CA ASN A 350 13.66 -8.60 -41.04
C ASN A 350 13.35 -9.94 -41.72
N GLY A 351 13.64 -11.06 -41.04
CA GLY A 351 13.52 -12.42 -41.59
C GLY A 351 14.79 -12.88 -42.32
N ASP A 352 15.35 -12.05 -43.19
CA ASP A 352 16.43 -12.45 -44.11
C ASP A 352 17.85 -12.19 -43.58
N ASN A 353 17.99 -11.28 -42.61
CA ASN A 353 19.29 -10.83 -42.10
C ASN A 353 19.80 -11.56 -40.84
N TYR A 354 19.20 -12.71 -40.48
CA TYR A 354 19.53 -13.48 -39.27
C TYR A 354 21.04 -13.69 -39.08
N ASN A 355 21.72 -14.26 -40.09
CA ASN A 355 23.14 -14.60 -40.00
C ASN A 355 24.05 -13.39 -39.78
N TYR A 356 23.63 -12.21 -40.25
CA TYR A 356 24.36 -10.97 -40.04
C TYR A 356 24.17 -10.47 -38.60
N LEU A 357 22.92 -10.42 -38.13
CA LEU A 357 22.58 -9.95 -36.79
C LEU A 357 23.09 -10.88 -35.71
N HIS A 358 23.01 -12.20 -35.88
CA HIS A 358 23.57 -13.15 -34.93
C HIS A 358 25.09 -12.99 -34.75
N LYS A 359 25.84 -12.75 -35.85
CA LYS A 359 27.28 -12.44 -35.76
C LYS A 359 27.54 -11.10 -35.07
N LYS A 360 26.68 -10.11 -35.33
CA LYS A 360 26.75 -8.79 -34.69
C LYS A 360 26.49 -8.91 -33.18
N PHE A 361 25.45 -9.63 -32.78
CA PHE A 361 25.14 -9.99 -31.40
C PHE A 361 26.36 -10.55 -30.65
N VAL A 362 26.91 -11.66 -31.16
CA VAL A 362 28.09 -12.31 -30.54
C VAL A 362 29.28 -11.35 -30.44
N SER A 363 29.49 -10.52 -31.48
CA SER A 363 30.57 -9.54 -31.50
C SER A 363 30.38 -8.42 -30.48
N GLU A 364 29.18 -7.86 -30.36
CA GLU A 364 28.88 -6.78 -29.41
C GLU A 364 28.89 -7.30 -27.98
N LEU A 365 28.30 -8.47 -27.72
CA LEU A 365 28.35 -9.12 -26.40
C LEU A 365 29.79 -9.41 -25.96
N SER A 366 30.67 -9.77 -26.89
CA SER A 366 32.10 -9.96 -26.59
C SER A 366 32.78 -8.68 -26.12
N LYS A 367 32.34 -7.51 -26.61
CA LYS A 367 32.83 -6.20 -26.16
C LYS A 367 32.26 -5.85 -24.78
N ILE A 368 30.96 -6.06 -24.57
CA ILE A 368 30.31 -5.82 -23.27
C ILE A 368 31.00 -6.64 -22.17
N THR A 369 31.07 -7.97 -22.36
CA THR A 369 31.72 -8.89 -21.41
C THR A 369 33.22 -8.62 -21.23
N TYR A 370 33.90 -8.03 -22.22
CA TYR A 370 35.29 -7.58 -22.06
C TYR A 370 35.41 -6.45 -21.03
N TYR A 371 34.48 -5.50 -21.06
CA TYR A 371 34.46 -4.41 -20.09
C TYR A 371 34.08 -4.90 -18.68
N TRP A 372 33.13 -5.84 -18.56
CA TRP A 372 32.81 -6.48 -17.28
C TRP A 372 34.01 -7.18 -16.66
N TYR A 373 34.74 -7.97 -17.48
CA TYR A 373 35.98 -8.60 -17.03
C TYR A 373 37.04 -7.58 -16.60
N LYS A 374 37.19 -6.47 -17.35
CA LYS A 374 38.14 -5.41 -17.01
C LYS A 374 37.76 -4.69 -15.71
N ALA A 375 36.46 -4.52 -15.46
CA ALA A 375 35.91 -3.97 -14.23
C ALA A 375 35.95 -4.98 -13.06
N ARG A 376 36.30 -6.24 -13.33
CA ARG A 376 36.33 -7.36 -12.37
C ARG A 376 34.95 -7.74 -11.83
N VAL A 377 33.90 -7.46 -12.60
CA VAL A 377 32.53 -7.92 -12.32
C VAL A 377 32.42 -9.42 -12.60
N ILE A 378 33.12 -9.91 -13.63
CA ILE A 378 33.20 -11.34 -13.97
C ILE A 378 34.64 -11.83 -14.12
N THR A 379 34.83 -13.14 -13.99
CA THR A 379 36.08 -13.84 -14.23
C THR A 379 36.30 -14.14 -15.72
N SER A 380 37.53 -14.51 -16.09
CA SER A 380 37.82 -14.96 -17.46
C SER A 380 37.11 -16.26 -17.82
N LYS A 381 36.79 -17.09 -16.82
CA LYS A 381 36.07 -18.36 -16.98
C LYS A 381 34.60 -18.09 -17.31
N GLU A 382 33.94 -17.24 -16.53
CA GLU A 382 32.58 -16.75 -16.80
C GLU A 382 32.47 -16.11 -18.17
N ARG A 383 33.37 -15.19 -18.53
CA ARG A 383 33.39 -14.57 -19.87
C ARG A 383 33.43 -15.59 -21.01
N THR A 384 34.21 -16.66 -20.82
CA THR A 384 34.31 -17.75 -21.81
C THR A 384 33.02 -18.56 -21.88
N ALA A 385 32.38 -18.81 -20.73
CA ALA A 385 31.10 -19.50 -20.67
C ALA A 385 29.98 -18.72 -21.38
N ILE A 386 29.86 -17.42 -21.11
CA ILE A 386 28.90 -16.51 -21.78
C ILE A 386 29.11 -16.54 -23.29
N SER A 387 30.37 -16.33 -23.73
CA SER A 387 30.70 -16.33 -25.17
C SER A 387 30.30 -17.63 -25.85
N ARG A 388 30.50 -18.78 -25.19
CA ARG A 388 30.17 -20.09 -25.76
C ARG A 388 28.67 -20.25 -25.98
N VAL A 389 27.83 -19.80 -25.06
CA VAL A 389 26.36 -19.94 -25.21
C VAL A 389 25.82 -18.92 -26.21
N ALA A 390 26.34 -17.70 -26.22
CA ALA A 390 25.95 -16.68 -27.19
C ALA A 390 26.12 -17.15 -28.65
N TRP A 391 27.15 -17.96 -28.92
CA TRP A 391 27.38 -18.57 -30.24
C TRP A 391 26.31 -19.58 -30.67
N SER A 392 25.56 -20.15 -29.72
CA SER A 392 24.48 -21.11 -29.98
C SER A 392 23.08 -20.55 -29.73
N ALA A 393 22.98 -19.33 -29.21
CA ALA A 393 21.71 -18.69 -28.86
C ALA A 393 20.90 -18.30 -30.10
N ASN A 394 19.59 -18.40 -29.99
CA ASN A 394 18.64 -17.97 -31.02
C ASN A 394 18.36 -16.46 -30.95
N VAL A 395 19.39 -15.65 -31.22
CA VAL A 395 19.30 -14.18 -31.26
C VAL A 395 19.74 -13.67 -32.62
N PRO A 396 18.91 -12.89 -33.34
CA PRO A 396 17.55 -12.47 -32.98
C PRO A 396 16.53 -13.63 -32.98
N SER A 397 15.48 -13.53 -32.18
CA SER A 397 14.45 -14.58 -32.08
C SER A 397 13.68 -14.70 -33.38
N GLN A 398 13.52 -15.93 -33.86
CA GLN A 398 12.80 -16.22 -35.11
C GLN A 398 11.29 -16.42 -34.92
N GLU A 399 10.80 -16.36 -33.68
CA GLU A 399 9.39 -16.51 -33.34
C GLU A 399 8.76 -15.13 -33.09
N PHE A 400 7.88 -14.73 -34.00
CA PHE A 400 6.83 -13.73 -33.82
C PHE A 400 5.50 -14.34 -34.31
#